data_AF-A0A401G9L2-F1
#
_entry.id   AF-A0A401G9L2-F1
#
_cell.length_a   1.000
_cell.length_b   1.000
_cell.length_c   1.000
_cell.angle_alpha   90.00
_cell.angle_beta   90.00
_cell.angle_gamma   90.00
#
_symmetry.space_group_name_H-M   'P 1'
#
loop_
_entity.id
_entity.type
_entity.pdbx_description
1 polymer ?
#
loop_
_entity_poly.entity_id
_entity_poly.type
_entity_poly.pdbx_seq_one_letter_code
_entity_poly.pdbx_strand_id
1 'polypeptide(L)'
;MKFSWTYLFQLISASLLVGRAAAAPTPEPQPNRAIEARRGDEYLWYIDEAESIHLSELLGVDFHRLGITGVLIDGPKMKCENCGKYTGLDDIVHSALEDGIHRKEYLVKVLEERESHASPPHVVRCSTAGCSRAYEEPRGWGSRWISKTETEENAHVEDA
;
A
#
# COMPACT_ATOMS: atom_id res chain seq x y z
N MET A 1 -23.96 25.00 80.81
CA MET A 1 -23.57 23.67 81.30
C MET A 1 -23.08 22.82 80.13
N LYS A 2 -21.88 22.24 80.30
CA LYS A 2 -21.23 21.12 79.56
C LYS A 2 -20.62 21.34 78.15
N PHE A 3 -19.30 21.15 78.13
CA PHE A 3 -18.35 20.96 77.02
C PHE A 3 -18.62 19.67 76.22
N SER A 4 -18.16 19.57 74.97
CA SER A 4 -17.06 18.63 74.60
C SER A 4 -16.68 18.71 73.11
N TRP A 5 -15.37 18.68 72.92
CA TRP A 5 -14.55 18.64 71.72
C TRP A 5 -14.67 17.27 71.01
N THR A 6 -14.61 17.21 69.67
CA THR A 6 -13.55 16.52 68.91
C THR A 6 -13.98 16.06 67.50
N TYR A 7 -13.00 16.15 66.56
CA TYR A 7 -12.81 15.36 65.32
C TYR A 7 -13.72 15.69 64.11
N LEU A 8 -13.24 15.76 62.86
CA LEU A 8 -11.91 15.64 62.26
C LEU A 8 -12.04 16.08 60.77
N PHE A 9 -10.97 16.70 60.26
CA PHE A 9 -10.50 16.85 58.88
C PHE A 9 -11.18 15.98 57.79
N GLN A 10 -11.44 16.52 56.59
CA GLN A 10 -10.46 16.53 55.48
C GLN A 10 -11.06 17.17 54.20
N LEU A 11 -10.30 18.12 53.64
CA LEU A 11 -10.52 18.74 52.33
C LEU A 11 -10.21 17.72 51.22
N ILE A 12 -11.13 17.51 50.28
CA ILE A 12 -10.79 16.93 48.98
C ILE A 12 -10.83 18.06 47.95
N SER A 13 -9.64 18.37 47.45
CA SER A 13 -9.40 19.30 46.36
C SER A 13 -10.01 18.76 45.09
N ALA A 14 -10.92 19.50 44.47
CA ALA A 14 -11.35 19.24 43.10
C ALA A 14 -10.27 19.76 42.14
N SER A 15 -9.29 18.91 41.85
CA SER A 15 -8.25 19.18 40.86
C SER A 15 -8.85 19.20 39.45
N LEU A 16 -8.51 20.27 38.72
CA LEU A 16 -8.67 20.46 37.29
C LEU A 16 -8.21 19.22 36.50
N LEU A 17 -9.14 18.54 35.83
CA LEU A 17 -8.81 17.74 34.67
C LEU A 17 -9.07 18.59 33.43
N VAL A 18 -8.01 19.28 33.00
CA VAL A 18 -7.87 19.72 31.61
C VAL A 18 -7.87 18.45 30.77
N GLY A 19 -9.01 18.15 30.18
CA GLY A 19 -9.13 17.10 29.17
C GLY A 19 -8.20 17.44 28.01
N ARG A 20 -7.09 16.72 27.93
CA ARG A 20 -6.23 16.68 26.75
C ARG A 20 -7.11 16.22 25.60
N ALA A 21 -7.42 17.09 24.65
CA ALA A 21 -8.04 16.66 23.40
C ALA A 21 -7.15 15.57 22.82
N ALA A 22 -7.66 14.34 22.74
CA ALA A 22 -7.02 13.31 21.97
C ALA A 22 -6.90 13.86 20.56
N ALA A 23 -5.66 13.96 20.05
CA ALA A 23 -5.46 14.22 18.64
C ALA A 23 -6.30 13.21 17.87
N ALA A 24 -7.21 13.67 17.01
CA ALA A 24 -7.96 12.80 16.13
C ALA A 24 -6.96 11.86 15.45
N PRO A 25 -7.26 10.55 15.31
CA PRO A 25 -6.40 9.66 14.56
C PRO A 25 -6.19 10.31 13.19
N THR A 26 -4.95 10.65 12.89
CA THR A 26 -4.57 11.16 11.58
C THR A 26 -5.14 10.16 10.58
N PRO A 27 -6.00 10.55 9.64
CA PRO A 27 -6.52 9.61 8.66
C PRO A 27 -5.30 8.95 8.02
N GLU A 28 -5.19 7.63 8.21
CA GLU A 28 -4.14 6.83 7.59
C GLU A 28 -4.16 7.20 6.10
N PRO A 29 -3.02 7.56 5.50
CA PRO A 29 -3.00 7.93 4.10
C PRO A 29 -3.66 6.77 3.34
N GLN A 30 -4.64 7.09 2.49
CA GLN A 30 -5.22 6.08 1.60
C GLN A 30 -4.05 5.31 0.97
N PRO A 31 -4.06 3.97 0.94
CA PRO A 31 -2.84 3.20 0.64
C PRO A 31 -2.15 3.66 -0.65
N ASN A 32 -2.91 4.00 -1.70
CA ASN A 32 -2.41 4.58 -2.96
C ASN A 32 -1.69 5.95 -2.84
N ARG A 33 -1.95 6.72 -1.78
CA ARG A 33 -1.35 8.04 -1.47
C ARG A 33 -0.09 7.93 -0.64
N ALA A 34 0.29 6.73 -0.18
CA ALA A 34 1.57 6.53 0.48
C ALA A 34 2.71 6.49 -0.57
N ILE A 35 2.92 7.62 -1.23
CA ILE A 35 3.80 7.81 -2.39
C ILE A 35 5.24 7.37 -2.10
N GLU A 36 5.67 7.61 -0.86
CA GLU A 36 7.00 7.27 -0.36
C GLU A 36 6.96 6.14 0.68
N ALA A 37 5.91 5.30 0.69
CA ALA A 37 5.90 4.12 1.54
C ALA A 37 7.09 3.22 1.20
N ARG A 38 7.78 2.73 2.23
CA ARG A 38 8.99 1.93 2.10
C ARG A 38 8.86 0.60 2.84
N ARG A 39 9.53 -0.42 2.31
CA ARG A 39 9.80 -1.70 2.99
C ARG A 39 11.28 -2.02 2.80
N GLY A 40 12.10 -1.70 3.80
CA GLY A 40 13.55 -1.71 3.64
C GLY A 40 14.00 -0.63 2.65
N ASP A 41 14.81 -1.01 1.67
CA ASP A 41 15.36 -0.13 0.65
C ASP A 41 14.43 0.06 -0.57
N GLU A 42 13.33 -0.69 -0.63
CA GLU A 42 12.36 -0.68 -1.73
C GLU A 42 11.12 0.17 -1.38
N TYR A 43 10.44 0.68 -2.41
CA TYR A 43 9.19 1.42 -2.27
C TYR A 43 7.99 0.48 -2.38
N LEU A 44 7.09 0.55 -1.40
CA LEU A 44 5.85 -0.21 -1.39
C LEU A 44 4.75 0.56 -2.10
N TRP A 45 4.37 0.09 -3.28
CA TRP A 45 3.24 0.59 -4.01
C TRP A 45 2.00 -0.20 -3.61
N TYR A 46 1.22 0.35 -2.68
CA TYR A 46 -0.09 -0.22 -2.37
C TYR A 46 -1.03 -0.19 -3.57
N ILE A 47 -1.88 -1.20 -3.63
CA ILE A 47 -2.96 -1.37 -4.60
C ILE A 47 -4.25 -1.01 -3.89
N ASP A 48 -4.98 -0.03 -4.41
CA ASP A 48 -6.31 0.32 -3.91
C ASP A 48 -7.42 -0.43 -4.67
N GLU A 49 -8.66 -0.20 -4.26
CA GLU A 49 -9.84 -0.82 -4.87
C GLU A 49 -9.97 -0.50 -6.37
N ALA A 50 -9.72 0.75 -6.76
CA ALA A 50 -9.86 1.17 -8.16
C ALA A 50 -8.78 0.51 -9.04
N GLU A 51 -7.55 0.44 -8.53
CA GLU A 51 -6.44 -0.25 -9.17
C GLU A 51 -6.71 -1.76 -9.28
N SER A 52 -7.26 -2.39 -8.24
CA SER A 52 -7.63 -3.82 -8.25
C SER A 52 -8.73 -4.15 -9.27
N ILE A 53 -9.76 -3.30 -9.36
CA ILE A 53 -10.82 -3.43 -10.38
C ILE A 53 -10.20 -3.32 -11.79
N HIS A 54 -9.34 -2.32 -12.00
CA HIS A 54 -8.71 -2.14 -13.30
C HIS A 54 -7.77 -3.29 -13.68
N LEU A 55 -7.00 -3.81 -12.73
CA LEU A 55 -6.17 -5.02 -12.92
C LEU A 55 -7.01 -6.23 -13.31
N SER A 56 -8.19 -6.38 -12.70
CA SER A 56 -9.13 -7.45 -13.02
C SER A 56 -9.62 -7.36 -14.47
N GLU A 57 -9.94 -6.15 -14.94
CA GLU A 57 -10.33 -5.88 -16.34
C GLU A 57 -9.18 -6.16 -17.32
N LEU A 58 -7.97 -5.69 -17.02
CA LEU A 58 -6.79 -5.88 -17.85
C LEU A 58 -6.45 -7.36 -18.02
N LEU A 59 -6.46 -8.11 -16.92
CA LEU A 59 -6.03 -9.51 -16.89
C LEU A 59 -7.15 -10.51 -17.23
N GLY A 60 -8.42 -10.10 -17.10
CA GLY A 60 -9.57 -10.99 -17.31
C GLY A 60 -9.75 -12.02 -16.20
N VAL A 61 -9.25 -11.74 -15.01
CA VAL A 61 -9.37 -12.57 -13.80
C VAL A 61 -9.81 -11.69 -12.62
N ASP A 62 -10.32 -12.31 -11.55
CA ASP A 62 -10.62 -11.58 -10.31
C ASP A 62 -9.32 -11.34 -9.52
N PHE A 63 -8.75 -10.13 -9.66
CA PHE A 63 -7.48 -9.78 -9.03
C PHE A 63 -7.54 -9.82 -7.50
N HIS A 64 -8.70 -9.53 -6.90
CA HIS A 64 -8.86 -9.58 -5.44
C HIS A 64 -8.54 -10.96 -4.86
N ARG A 65 -8.83 -12.03 -5.62
CA ARG A 65 -8.56 -13.41 -5.20
C ARG A 65 -7.07 -13.75 -5.13
N LEU A 66 -6.20 -12.94 -5.74
CA LEU A 66 -4.76 -13.09 -5.64
C LEU A 66 -4.22 -12.64 -4.28
N GLY A 67 -4.99 -11.84 -3.52
CA GLY A 67 -4.58 -11.35 -2.20
C GLY A 67 -3.33 -10.48 -2.24
N ILE A 68 -3.10 -9.77 -3.36
CA ILE A 68 -1.96 -8.86 -3.53
C ILE A 68 -2.42 -7.46 -3.12
N THR A 69 -1.85 -6.93 -2.04
CA THR A 69 -2.20 -5.60 -1.51
C THR A 69 -1.19 -4.52 -1.88
N GLY A 70 -0.03 -4.91 -2.42
CA GLY A 70 1.00 -4.00 -2.89
C GLY A 70 2.19 -4.72 -3.53
N VAL A 71 2.99 -3.94 -4.25
CA VAL A 71 4.22 -4.40 -4.92
C VAL A 71 5.43 -3.57 -4.49
N LEU A 72 6.62 -4.18 -4.49
CA LEU A 72 7.88 -3.52 -4.15
C LEU A 72 8.63 -3.12 -5.43
N ILE A 73 8.95 -1.83 -5.54
CA ILE A 73 9.55 -1.19 -6.72
C ILE A 73 10.77 -0.37 -6.28
N ASP A 74 11.74 -0.18 -7.18
CA ASP A 74 12.98 0.56 -6.91
C ASP A 74 12.83 2.10 -6.83
N GLY A 75 11.61 2.63 -6.85
CA GLY A 75 11.34 4.06 -6.79
C GLY A 75 9.93 4.43 -6.31
N PRO A 76 9.70 5.69 -5.90
CA PRO A 76 8.39 6.14 -5.41
C PRO A 76 7.35 6.16 -6.53
N LYS A 77 6.08 6.23 -6.15
CA LYS A 77 5.00 6.45 -7.11
C LYS A 77 5.18 7.80 -7.81
N MET A 78 5.03 7.86 -9.14
CA MET A 78 5.12 9.10 -9.92
C MET A 78 3.73 9.63 -10.25
N LYS A 79 3.54 10.94 -10.17
CA LYS A 79 2.28 11.57 -10.57
C LYS A 79 2.28 11.78 -12.09
N CYS A 80 1.25 11.29 -12.77
CA CYS A 80 1.01 11.59 -14.17
C CYS A 80 0.70 13.08 -14.32
N GLU A 81 1.47 13.78 -15.15
CA GLU A 81 1.32 15.22 -15.37
C GLU A 81 0.03 15.60 -16.11
N ASN A 82 -0.55 14.65 -16.86
CA ASN A 82 -1.75 14.91 -17.66
C ASN A 82 -3.03 14.72 -16.84
N CYS A 83 -3.19 13.56 -16.18
CA CYS A 83 -4.43 13.23 -15.45
C CYS A 83 -4.30 13.29 -13.93
N GLY A 84 -3.09 13.43 -13.39
CA GLY A 84 -2.84 13.50 -11.95
C GLY A 84 -2.85 12.16 -11.21
N LYS A 85 -3.15 11.04 -11.89
CA LYS A 85 -3.07 9.68 -11.34
C LYS A 85 -1.61 9.34 -10.96
N TYR A 86 -1.39 8.73 -9.81
CA TYR A 86 -0.08 8.18 -9.44
C TYR A 86 0.15 6.81 -10.09
N THR A 87 1.41 6.46 -10.35
CA THR A 87 1.76 5.15 -10.91
C THR A 87 1.27 4.00 -10.03
N GLY A 88 0.75 2.97 -10.69
CA GLY A 88 0.33 1.70 -10.09
C GLY A 88 0.93 0.49 -10.81
N LEU A 89 0.69 -0.69 -10.24
CA LEU A 89 0.90 -1.97 -10.92
C LEU A 89 0.06 -2.05 -12.20
N ASP A 90 -1.13 -1.47 -12.19
CA ASP A 90 -2.02 -1.41 -13.35
C ASP A 90 -1.39 -0.68 -14.55
N ASP A 91 -0.59 0.36 -14.33
CA ASP A 91 0.18 1.05 -15.38
C ASP A 91 1.24 0.14 -16.00
N ILE A 92 1.91 -0.66 -15.17
CA ILE A 92 2.94 -1.62 -15.62
C ILE A 92 2.28 -2.73 -16.44
N VAL A 93 1.21 -3.33 -15.92
CA VAL A 93 0.44 -4.39 -16.60
C VAL A 93 -0.15 -3.86 -17.91
N HIS A 94 -0.75 -2.67 -17.89
CA HIS A 94 -1.30 -2.03 -19.08
C HIS A 94 -0.23 -1.86 -20.16
N SER A 95 0.92 -1.30 -19.80
CA SER A 95 2.02 -1.05 -20.76
C SER A 95 2.58 -2.35 -21.33
N ALA A 96 2.77 -3.38 -20.50
CA ALA A 96 3.27 -4.68 -20.95
C ALA A 96 2.31 -5.37 -21.94
N LEU A 97 1.00 -5.20 -21.75
CA LEU A 97 -0.03 -5.71 -22.65
C LEU A 97 -0.12 -4.88 -23.93
N GLU A 98 -0.14 -3.54 -23.82
CA GLU A 98 -0.26 -2.60 -24.93
C GLU A 98 0.93 -2.71 -25.89
N ASP A 99 2.16 -2.80 -25.36
CA ASP A 99 3.39 -2.96 -26.15
C ASP A 99 3.59 -4.41 -26.66
N GLY A 100 2.71 -5.35 -26.28
CA GLY A 100 2.78 -6.76 -26.71
C GLY A 100 3.97 -7.55 -26.16
N ILE A 101 4.61 -7.05 -25.10
CA ILE A 101 5.80 -7.65 -24.46
C ILE A 101 5.42 -8.94 -23.74
N HIS A 102 4.25 -8.94 -23.09
CA HIS A 102 3.74 -10.07 -22.34
C HIS A 102 2.28 -10.36 -22.74
N ARG A 103 1.91 -11.64 -22.73
CA ARG A 103 0.51 -12.05 -22.87
C ARG A 103 -0.19 -12.04 -21.51
N LYS A 104 -1.51 -11.89 -21.50
CA LYS A 104 -2.32 -11.88 -20.26
C LYS A 104 -2.06 -13.12 -19.39
N GLU A 105 -2.02 -14.29 -20.01
CA GLU A 105 -1.82 -15.57 -19.30
C GLU A 105 -0.46 -15.62 -18.61
N TYR A 106 0.57 -15.04 -19.23
CA TYR A 106 1.90 -14.95 -18.63
C TYR A 106 1.90 -14.01 -17.42
N LEU A 107 1.26 -12.84 -17.53
CA LEU A 107 1.17 -11.88 -16.41
C LEU A 107 0.37 -12.45 -15.23
N VAL A 108 -0.74 -13.15 -15.49
CA VAL A 108 -1.51 -13.84 -14.45
C VAL A 108 -0.64 -14.86 -13.73
N LYS A 109 0.06 -15.72 -14.49
CA LYS A 109 0.96 -16.72 -13.92
C LYS A 109 2.04 -16.09 -13.04
N VAL A 110 2.69 -15.02 -13.51
CA VAL A 110 3.70 -14.24 -12.78
C VAL A 110 3.15 -13.69 -11.45
N LEU A 111 1.91 -13.20 -11.45
CA LEU A 111 1.25 -12.69 -10.24
C LEU A 111 0.84 -13.81 -9.26
N GLU A 112 0.36 -14.93 -9.78
CA GLU A 112 -0.02 -16.11 -8.98
C GLU A 112 1.21 -16.75 -8.31
N GLU A 113 2.28 -16.95 -9.08
CA GLU A 113 3.54 -17.54 -8.60
C GLU A 113 4.34 -16.55 -7.74
N ARG A 114 4.05 -15.25 -7.86
CA ARG A 114 4.77 -14.15 -7.20
C ARG A 114 6.25 -14.13 -7.57
N GLU A 115 6.57 -14.59 -8.78
CA GLU A 115 7.93 -14.65 -9.33
C GLU A 115 8.05 -13.68 -10.48
N SER A 116 9.04 -12.78 -10.43
CA SER A 116 9.43 -11.99 -11.61
C SER A 116 10.59 -12.66 -12.31
N HIS A 117 10.57 -12.62 -13.63
CA HIS A 117 11.71 -12.96 -14.46
C HIS A 117 12.28 -11.69 -15.09
N ALA A 118 13.56 -11.72 -15.44
CA ALA A 118 14.18 -10.61 -16.16
C ALA A 118 13.40 -10.36 -17.47
N SER A 119 12.91 -9.14 -17.63
CA SER A 119 12.26 -8.68 -18.85
C SER A 119 13.06 -7.53 -19.47
N PRO A 120 12.99 -7.34 -20.80
CA PRO A 120 13.55 -6.16 -21.43
C PRO A 120 12.96 -4.88 -20.83
N PRO A 121 13.77 -3.82 -20.65
CA PRO A 121 13.26 -2.52 -20.24
C PRO A 121 12.17 -2.04 -21.19
N HIS A 122 11.08 -1.53 -20.64
CA HIS A 122 9.99 -0.95 -21.42
C HIS A 122 9.40 0.25 -20.71
N VAL A 123 8.76 1.11 -21.51
CA VAL A 123 8.20 2.36 -21.04
C VAL A 123 6.89 2.08 -20.29
N VAL A 124 6.81 2.52 -19.04
CA VAL A 124 5.53 2.54 -18.32
C VAL A 124 4.75 3.77 -18.74
N ARG A 125 3.47 3.59 -19.09
CA ARG A 125 2.52 4.64 -19.49
C ARG A 125 1.32 4.64 -18.55
N CYS A 126 0.75 5.82 -18.36
CA CYS A 126 -0.47 5.99 -17.58
C CYS A 126 -1.65 5.26 -18.25
N SER A 127 -2.23 4.31 -17.51
CA SER A 127 -3.32 3.44 -17.93
C SER A 127 -4.69 4.11 -17.92
N THR A 128 -4.80 5.34 -17.40
CA THR A 128 -6.04 6.12 -17.46
C THR A 128 -6.50 6.26 -18.91
N ALA A 129 -7.74 5.87 -19.19
CA ALA A 129 -8.33 5.93 -20.51
C ALA A 129 -8.13 7.32 -21.17
N GLY A 130 -7.55 7.33 -22.36
CA GLY A 130 -7.27 8.56 -23.12
C GLY A 130 -6.04 9.36 -22.65
N CYS A 131 -5.27 8.87 -21.68
CA CYS A 131 -4.05 9.54 -21.21
C CYS A 131 -2.78 8.99 -21.89
N SER A 132 -2.45 7.71 -21.69
CA SER A 132 -1.29 6.99 -22.27
C SER A 132 0.06 7.73 -22.19
N ARG A 133 0.21 8.70 -21.26
CA ARG A 133 1.45 9.48 -21.12
C ARG A 133 2.52 8.59 -20.48
N ALA A 134 3.65 8.48 -21.16
CA ALA A 134 4.85 7.84 -20.63
C ALA A 134 5.35 8.56 -19.38
N TYR A 135 5.81 7.78 -18.40
CA TYR A 135 6.58 8.30 -17.28
C TYR A 135 8.06 8.41 -17.68
N GLU A 136 8.74 9.48 -17.26
CA GLU A 136 10.08 9.84 -17.76
C GLU A 136 11.20 8.95 -17.20
N GLU A 137 10.96 8.24 -16.09
CA GLU A 137 11.93 7.35 -15.46
C GLU A 137 11.53 5.88 -15.61
N PRO A 138 12.41 5.00 -16.13
CA PRO A 138 12.19 3.57 -16.07
C PRO A 138 12.16 3.13 -14.60
N ARG A 139 11.19 2.28 -14.24
CA ARG A 139 11.07 1.66 -12.92
C ARG A 139 11.49 0.20 -13.03
N GLY A 140 12.45 -0.22 -12.20
CA GLY A 140 12.86 -1.60 -12.06
C GLY A 140 12.07 -2.30 -10.96
N TRP A 141 11.81 -3.60 -11.14
CA TRP A 141 11.23 -4.43 -10.10
C TRP A 141 12.21 -4.56 -8.92
N GLY A 142 11.68 -4.49 -7.70
CA GLY A 142 12.43 -4.95 -6.52
C GLY A 142 12.77 -6.44 -6.61
N SER A 143 13.82 -6.88 -5.92
CA SER A 143 14.29 -8.27 -5.94
C SER A 143 13.28 -9.28 -5.34
N ARG A 144 12.29 -8.78 -4.59
CA ARG A 144 11.19 -9.54 -3.98
C ARG A 144 9.87 -8.78 -4.09
N TRP A 145 9.45 -8.51 -5.33
CA TRP A 145 8.46 -7.49 -5.71
C TRP A 145 7.01 -7.66 -5.22
N ILE A 146 6.65 -8.71 -4.47
CA ILE A 146 5.32 -8.86 -3.85
C ILE A 146 5.48 -9.10 -2.35
N SER A 147 4.83 -8.28 -1.51
CA SER A 147 4.76 -8.54 -0.07
C SER A 147 3.88 -9.76 0.20
N LYS A 148 4.43 -10.77 0.89
CA LYS A 148 3.60 -11.78 1.56
C LYS A 148 2.90 -11.11 2.74
N THR A 149 1.64 -11.45 2.99
CA THR A 149 1.00 -11.17 4.28
C THR A 149 1.83 -11.84 5.38
N GLU A 150 2.12 -11.12 6.45
CA GLU A 150 2.98 -11.56 7.57
C GLU A 150 2.45 -12.80 8.33
N THR A 151 1.29 -13.33 7.95
CA THR A 151 0.63 -14.45 8.63
C THR A 151 1.37 -15.79 8.46
N GLU A 152 2.22 -15.95 7.44
CA GLU A 152 2.96 -17.21 7.22
C GLU A 152 4.35 -17.25 7.85
N GLU A 153 4.93 -16.10 8.25
CA GLU A 153 6.32 -16.05 8.71
C GLU A 153 6.47 -16.42 10.21
N ASN A 154 5.36 -16.51 10.94
CA ASN A 154 5.34 -16.90 12.36
C ASN A 154 4.81 -18.33 12.63
N ALA A 155 4.49 -19.11 11.59
CA ALA A 155 3.95 -20.48 11.77
C ALA A 155 5.02 -21.58 11.83
N HIS A 156 6.32 -21.23 11.79
CA HIS A 156 7.42 -22.21 11.75
C HIS A 156 8.60 -21.87 12.66
N VAL A 157 8.30 -21.29 13.83
CA VAL A 157 9.25 -21.26 14.95
C VAL A 157 8.71 -22.15 16.07
N GLU A 158 9.21 -23.39 16.05
CA GLU A 158 9.52 -24.24 17.21
C GLU A 158 8.37 -24.98 17.95
N ASP A 159 7.97 -26.13 17.37
CA ASP A 159 7.80 -27.36 18.14
C ASP A 159 9.10 -28.18 18.02
N ALA A 160 10.00 -28.05 18.99
CA ALA A 160 11.15 -28.96 19.23
C ALA A 160 11.61 -28.87 20.69
#